data_AF-A0A3M5RYE2-F1
#
_entry.id   AF-A0A3M5RYE2-F1
#
_cell.length_a   1.000
_cell.length_b   1.000
_cell.length_c   1.000
_cell.angle_alpha   90.00
_cell.angle_beta   90.00
_cell.angle_gamma   90.00
#
_symmetry.space_group_name_H-M   'P 1'
#
loop_
_entity.id
_entity.type
_entity.pdbx_description
1 polymer ?
#
loop_
_entity_poly.entity_id
_entity_poly.type
_entity_poly.pdbx_seq_one_letter_code
_entity_poly.pdbx_strand_id
1 'polypeptide(L)'
;MGNVCFRPSRSHVSQEFSQSEFSTASPVRTSERPSDASLDAGLESSSACHRSGLRGPAKHSMLSLDEIGLVGAARWPDDAPGLNISNKSNTQENKRYCESLYQAARIAGGSIASGRVTSFDGLWRNATKWRLSRILSGDASKIDFATVHV
;
A
#
# COMPACT_ATOMS: atom_id res chain seq x y z
N MET A 1 -41.73 30.07 15.07
CA MET A 1 -41.10 29.93 13.73
C MET A 1 -39.79 30.70 13.76
N GLY A 2 -38.66 30.01 13.69
CA GLY A 2 -37.34 30.63 13.69
C GLY A 2 -36.41 29.85 12.77
N ASN A 3 -36.39 30.22 11.49
CA ASN A 3 -35.41 29.73 10.54
C ASN A 3 -34.17 30.62 10.62
N VAL A 4 -33.06 30.07 11.10
CA VAL A 4 -31.75 30.72 11.05
C VAL A 4 -30.91 30.01 9.99
N CYS A 5 -30.85 30.61 8.81
CA CYS A 5 -29.83 30.32 7.81
C CYS A 5 -28.55 31.04 8.21
N PHE A 6 -27.47 30.31 8.50
CA PHE A 6 -26.13 30.89 8.59
C PHE A 6 -25.20 30.27 7.55
N ARG A 7 -24.59 31.17 6.79
CA ARG A 7 -23.73 30.98 5.61
C ARG A 7 -22.27 30.86 6.08
N PRO A 8 -21.41 30.02 5.49
CA PRO A 8 -19.98 30.04 5.81
C PRO A 8 -19.30 31.27 5.18
N SER A 9 -18.60 32.04 6.01
CA SER A 9 -17.68 33.11 5.58
C SER A 9 -16.43 32.51 4.95
N ARG A 10 -16.14 32.94 3.73
CA ARG A 10 -14.94 32.63 2.95
C ARG A 10 -13.96 33.78 3.15
N SER A 11 -12.89 33.58 3.91
CA SER A 11 -11.78 34.54 3.99
C SER A 11 -10.78 34.26 2.88
N HIS A 12 -10.64 35.25 1.98
CA HIS A 12 -9.56 35.39 1.02
C HIS A 12 -8.24 35.74 1.72
N VAL A 13 -7.13 35.15 1.28
CA VAL A 13 -5.83 35.84 1.18
C VAL A 13 -5.22 35.50 -0.18
N SER A 14 -4.82 36.57 -0.87
CA SER A 14 -4.32 36.67 -2.23
C SER A 14 -2.82 36.37 -2.36
N GLN A 15 -2.40 35.94 -3.54
CA GLN A 15 -1.15 36.29 -4.24
C GLN A 15 -1.35 35.84 -5.71
N GLU A 16 -1.83 36.71 -6.60
CA GLU A 16 -1.09 37.64 -7.49
C GLU A 16 0.03 36.98 -8.31
N PHE A 17 -0.23 36.78 -9.61
CA PHE A 17 0.39 37.47 -10.78
C PHE A 17 1.70 36.77 -11.22
N SER A 18 1.99 36.44 -12.48
CA SER A 18 1.55 36.99 -13.77
C SER A 18 1.92 35.96 -14.86
N GLN A 19 1.04 35.68 -15.83
CA GLN A 19 1.44 35.03 -17.10
C GLN A 19 1.06 35.98 -18.23
N SER A 20 2.09 36.57 -18.85
CA SER A 20 1.95 37.37 -20.06
C SER A 20 1.90 36.47 -21.28
N GLU A 21 0.86 36.67 -22.08
CA GLU A 21 0.67 36.18 -23.44
C GLU A 21 1.75 36.71 -24.39
N PHE A 22 2.21 35.91 -25.36
CA PHE A 22 2.27 36.36 -26.76
C PHE A 22 2.36 35.20 -27.77
N SER A 23 1.90 35.52 -28.98
CA SER A 23 1.42 34.67 -30.04
C SER A 23 2.49 34.27 -31.10
N THR A 24 2.24 33.13 -31.76
CA THR A 24 2.45 32.77 -33.18
C THR A 24 3.70 33.27 -33.95
N ALA A 25 4.55 32.33 -34.42
CA ALA A 25 4.94 32.11 -35.84
C ALA A 25 6.24 31.29 -36.00
N SER A 26 6.24 30.34 -36.94
CA SER A 26 7.38 29.51 -37.36
C SER A 26 8.48 30.30 -38.10
N PRO A 27 9.70 29.73 -38.20
CA PRO A 27 10.23 29.51 -39.55
C PRO A 27 10.95 28.16 -39.74
N VAL A 28 10.83 27.64 -40.96
CA VAL A 28 11.66 26.56 -41.54
C VAL A 28 13.02 27.15 -41.93
N ARG A 29 14.11 26.48 -41.54
CA ARG A 29 15.41 26.65 -42.22
C ARG A 29 16.16 25.32 -42.23
N THR A 30 16.53 24.92 -43.43
CA THR A 30 17.30 23.73 -43.79
C THR A 30 18.80 23.90 -43.52
N SER A 31 19.47 22.75 -43.44
CA SER A 31 20.85 22.49 -43.87
C SER A 31 21.99 22.46 -42.83
N GLU A 32 22.60 21.26 -42.78
CA GLU A 32 24.02 20.92 -42.64
C GLU A 32 24.62 20.51 -41.28
N ARG A 33 25.25 19.32 -41.32
CA ARG A 33 26.13 18.67 -40.34
C ARG A 33 27.58 18.87 -40.81
N PRO A 34 28.54 19.15 -39.91
CA PRO A 34 29.65 18.21 -39.63
C PRO A 34 29.93 18.09 -38.11
N SER A 35 29.99 16.89 -37.53
CA SER A 35 31.22 16.12 -37.24
C SER A 35 32.21 16.85 -36.30
N ASP A 36 32.25 16.49 -35.00
CA ASP A 36 33.39 15.74 -34.42
C ASP A 36 33.25 15.41 -32.92
N ALA A 37 33.78 14.23 -32.59
CA ALA A 37 34.41 13.77 -31.34
C ALA A 37 33.86 14.16 -29.95
N SER A 38 33.39 13.12 -29.23
CA SER A 38 33.90 12.68 -27.91
C SER A 38 32.75 12.12 -27.07
N LEU A 39 32.56 10.80 -27.11
CA LEU A 39 31.81 10.09 -26.08
C LEU A 39 32.82 9.41 -25.17
N ASP A 40 33.26 10.17 -24.16
CA ASP A 40 33.71 9.64 -22.89
C ASP A 40 32.49 8.94 -22.24
N ALA A 41 32.24 7.70 -22.65
CA ALA A 41 31.31 6.84 -21.95
C ALA A 41 32.05 6.33 -20.71
N GLY A 42 31.99 7.15 -19.67
CA GLY A 42 32.37 6.77 -18.32
C GLY A 42 31.82 5.38 -18.03
N LEU A 43 32.74 4.49 -17.64
CA LEU A 43 32.46 3.22 -16.99
C LEU A 43 31.71 3.51 -15.69
N GLU A 44 30.42 3.83 -15.80
CA GLU A 44 29.46 3.64 -14.72
C GLU A 44 29.42 2.14 -14.51
N SER A 45 30.28 1.69 -13.59
CA SER A 45 30.27 0.39 -12.95
C SER A 45 28.85 0.15 -12.46
N SER A 46 28.01 -0.35 -13.36
CA SER A 46 26.78 -1.02 -13.02
C SER A 46 27.22 -2.18 -12.15
N SER A 47 27.17 -1.96 -10.84
CA SER A 47 27.15 -3.03 -9.87
C SER A 47 25.92 -3.84 -10.24
N ALA A 48 26.12 -4.77 -11.16
CA ALA A 48 25.23 -5.86 -11.49
C ALA A 48 25.22 -6.74 -10.25
N CYS A 49 24.64 -6.22 -9.17
CA CYS A 49 24.08 -7.04 -8.13
C CYS A 49 23.11 -7.94 -8.88
N HIS A 50 23.45 -9.23 -8.93
CA HIS A 50 22.59 -10.26 -9.46
C HIS A 50 21.21 -10.10 -8.83
N ARG A 51 20.29 -9.42 -9.53
CA ARG A 51 18.88 -9.35 -9.14
C ARG A 51 18.27 -10.69 -9.49
N SER A 52 18.66 -11.74 -8.79
CA SER A 52 17.81 -12.91 -8.59
C SER A 52 16.68 -12.55 -7.62
N GLY A 53 16.06 -11.39 -7.83
CA GLY A 53 14.99 -10.88 -6.98
C GLY A 53 13.75 -11.71 -7.21
N LEU A 54 13.13 -12.21 -6.14
CA LEU A 54 11.83 -12.85 -6.25
C LEU A 54 10.87 -11.89 -6.94
N ARG A 55 9.96 -12.42 -7.75
CA ARG A 55 8.88 -11.61 -8.31
C ARG A 55 7.99 -11.16 -7.14
N GLY A 56 7.83 -9.85 -6.98
CA GLY A 56 6.87 -9.31 -6.03
C GLY A 56 5.42 -9.70 -6.37
N PRO A 57 4.44 -9.37 -5.50
CA PRO A 57 3.04 -9.69 -5.74
C PRO A 57 2.59 -9.23 -7.14
N ALA A 58 1.85 -10.09 -7.84
CA ALA A 58 1.30 -9.77 -9.15
C ALA A 58 0.45 -8.49 -9.09
N LYS A 59 0.52 -7.60 -10.08
CA LYS A 59 -0.21 -6.31 -10.08
C LYS A 59 -1.72 -6.50 -9.85
N HIS A 60 -2.30 -7.55 -10.40
CA HIS A 60 -3.69 -7.92 -10.22
C HIS A 60 -3.80 -9.23 -9.43
N SER A 61 -4.74 -9.26 -8.49
CA SER A 61 -5.12 -10.50 -7.79
C SER A 61 -5.86 -11.42 -8.75
N MET A 62 -5.63 -12.73 -8.63
CA MET A 62 -6.52 -13.73 -9.22
C MET A 62 -7.69 -14.09 -8.29
N LEU A 63 -7.60 -13.73 -7.01
CA LEU A 63 -8.69 -13.90 -6.05
C LEU A 63 -9.78 -12.85 -6.31
N SER A 64 -11.02 -13.31 -6.32
CA SER A 64 -12.23 -12.48 -6.27
C SER A 64 -12.33 -11.70 -4.96
N LEU A 65 -13.23 -10.70 -4.92
CA LEU A 65 -13.45 -9.92 -3.70
C LEU A 65 -13.97 -10.78 -2.54
N ASP A 66 -14.82 -11.77 -2.83
CA ASP A 66 -15.33 -12.68 -1.82
C ASP A 66 -14.22 -13.56 -1.23
N GLU A 67 -13.30 -14.05 -2.07
CA GLU A 67 -12.14 -14.82 -1.62
C GLU A 67 -11.16 -13.97 -0.81
N ILE A 68 -10.93 -12.72 -1.22
CA ILE A 68 -10.11 -11.77 -0.46
C ILE A 68 -10.72 -11.53 0.92
N GLY A 69 -12.05 -11.41 1.01
CA GLY A 69 -12.79 -11.28 2.26
C GLY A 69 -12.73 -12.48 3.19
N LEU A 70 -12.07 -13.58 2.79
CA LEU A 70 -11.90 -14.80 3.57
C LEU A 70 -10.45 -15.08 3.98
N VAL A 71 -9.50 -14.26 3.54
CA VAL A 71 -8.07 -14.45 3.84
C VAL A 71 -7.80 -14.29 5.34
N GLY A 72 -7.43 -15.41 5.99
CA GLY A 72 -7.18 -15.47 7.43
C GLY A 72 -8.44 -15.52 8.31
N ALA A 73 -9.61 -15.74 7.71
CA ALA A 73 -10.83 -15.96 8.47
C ALA A 73 -10.79 -17.30 9.22
N ALA A 74 -11.22 -17.31 10.47
CA ALA A 74 -11.55 -18.54 11.17
C ALA A 74 -12.89 -19.08 10.62
N ARG A 75 -12.87 -20.24 9.96
CA ARG A 75 -14.02 -20.87 9.31
C ARG A 75 -14.36 -22.19 9.99
N TRP A 76 -14.60 -22.13 11.29
CA TRP A 76 -15.08 -23.29 12.03
C TRP A 76 -16.42 -23.76 11.45
N PRO A 77 -16.65 -25.07 11.34
CA PRO A 77 -17.95 -25.59 10.91
C PRO A 77 -18.98 -25.33 12.01
N ASP A 78 -20.23 -25.06 11.60
CA ASP A 78 -21.32 -24.69 12.53
C ASP A 78 -21.70 -25.83 13.49
N ASP A 79 -21.35 -27.07 13.15
CA ASP A 79 -21.58 -28.29 13.93
C ASP A 79 -20.31 -28.78 14.64
N ALA A 80 -19.28 -27.94 14.79
CA ALA A 80 -18.06 -28.31 15.51
C ALA A 80 -18.38 -28.77 16.95
N PRO A 81 -18.16 -30.06 17.29
CA PRO A 81 -18.49 -30.57 18.62
C PRO A 81 -17.66 -29.85 19.67
N GLY A 82 -18.32 -29.27 20.68
CA GLY A 82 -17.68 -28.51 21.76
C GLY A 82 -17.46 -27.02 21.47
N LEU A 83 -17.78 -26.54 20.26
CA LEU A 83 -17.76 -25.12 19.92
C LEU A 83 -19.20 -24.64 19.63
N ASN A 84 -19.83 -23.97 20.59
CA ASN A 84 -21.09 -23.24 20.33
C ASN A 84 -20.78 -21.88 19.68
N ILE A 85 -20.10 -21.92 18.53
CA ILE A 85 -19.66 -20.74 17.77
C ILE A 85 -20.21 -20.86 16.36
N SER A 86 -21.17 -20.00 16.02
CA SER A 86 -21.63 -19.87 14.64
C SER A 86 -20.51 -19.31 13.75
N ASN A 87 -20.49 -19.72 12.49
CA ASN A 87 -19.52 -19.25 11.52
C ASN A 87 -19.71 -17.74 11.27
N LYS A 88 -18.76 -16.95 11.76
CA LYS A 88 -18.74 -15.49 11.60
C LYS A 88 -17.90 -15.03 10.41
N SER A 89 -17.39 -15.91 9.56
CA SER A 89 -16.46 -15.52 8.48
C SER A 89 -17.07 -14.54 7.46
N ASN A 90 -18.39 -14.46 7.39
CA ASN A 90 -19.11 -13.62 6.41
C ASN A 90 -19.60 -12.27 6.98
N THR A 91 -19.33 -11.94 8.25
CA THR A 91 -19.75 -10.64 8.79
C THR A 91 -18.97 -9.50 8.11
N GLN A 92 -19.59 -8.32 7.97
CA GLN A 92 -18.96 -7.18 7.30
C GLN A 92 -17.65 -6.75 7.98
N GLU A 93 -17.57 -6.84 9.30
CA GLU A 93 -16.36 -6.55 10.06
C GLU A 93 -15.25 -7.57 9.77
N ASN A 94 -15.57 -8.87 9.78
CA ASN A 94 -14.60 -9.92 9.51
C ASN A 94 -14.11 -9.88 8.06
N LYS A 95 -14.97 -9.55 7.10
CA LYS A 95 -14.55 -9.31 5.70
C LYS A 95 -13.52 -8.20 5.61
N ARG A 96 -13.78 -7.04 6.24
CA ARG A 96 -12.83 -5.90 6.26
C ARG A 96 -11.51 -6.26 6.93
N TYR A 97 -11.56 -7.05 8.00
CA TYR A 97 -10.36 -7.58 8.66
C TYR A 97 -9.53 -8.44 7.69
N CYS A 98 -10.18 -9.39 7.01
CA CYS A 98 -9.53 -10.30 6.05
C CYS A 98 -8.98 -9.56 4.81
N GLU A 99 -9.75 -8.62 4.26
CA GLU A 99 -9.31 -7.75 3.17
C GLU A 99 -8.04 -6.97 3.55
N SER A 100 -8.00 -6.44 4.78
CA SER A 100 -6.79 -5.77 5.26
C SER A 100 -5.62 -6.73 5.42
N LEU A 101 -5.85 -7.94 5.91
CA LEU A 101 -4.79 -8.94 6.05
C LEU A 101 -4.20 -9.27 4.68
N TYR A 102 -5.06 -9.51 3.70
CA TYR A 102 -4.65 -9.76 2.32
C TYR A 102 -3.75 -8.64 1.76
N GLN A 103 -4.14 -7.37 1.96
CA GLN A 103 -3.31 -6.23 1.54
C GLN A 103 -1.97 -6.18 2.28
N ALA A 104 -1.98 -6.38 3.60
CA ALA A 104 -0.76 -6.39 4.42
C ALA A 104 0.20 -7.52 4.02
N ALA A 105 -0.33 -8.71 3.77
CA ALA A 105 0.45 -9.86 3.30
C ALA A 105 1.12 -9.58 1.95
N ARG A 106 0.43 -8.90 1.03
CA ARG A 106 1.02 -8.49 -0.25
C ARG A 106 2.11 -7.45 -0.08
N ILE A 107 1.91 -6.44 0.76
CA ILE A 107 2.95 -5.43 1.07
C ILE A 107 4.18 -6.10 1.67
N ALA A 108 3.99 -7.06 2.59
CA ALA A 108 5.07 -7.85 3.17
C ALA A 108 5.77 -8.71 2.10
N GLY A 109 5.03 -9.38 1.21
CA GLY A 109 5.59 -10.12 0.07
C GLY A 109 6.42 -9.25 -0.88
N GLY A 110 5.98 -8.02 -1.16
CA GLY A 110 6.77 -7.04 -1.91
C GLY A 110 8.04 -6.61 -1.19
N SER A 111 7.98 -6.51 0.14
CA SER A 111 9.14 -6.19 0.97
C SER A 111 10.14 -7.34 1.06
N ILE A 112 9.67 -8.60 1.05
CA ILE A 112 10.53 -9.80 0.93
C ILE A 112 11.20 -9.81 -0.44
N ALA A 113 10.42 -9.65 -1.51
CA ALA A 113 10.93 -9.67 -2.89
C ALA A 113 11.98 -8.59 -3.19
N SER A 114 11.87 -7.43 -2.53
CA SER A 114 12.84 -6.34 -2.65
C SER A 114 14.01 -6.41 -1.66
N GLY A 115 14.08 -7.45 -0.82
CA GLY A 115 15.13 -7.61 0.19
C GLY A 115 15.01 -6.66 1.39
N ARG A 116 13.89 -5.94 1.56
CA ARG A 116 13.63 -5.09 2.74
C ARG A 116 13.32 -5.91 3.99
N VAL A 117 12.71 -7.08 3.82
CA VAL A 117 12.51 -8.07 4.89
C VAL A 117 13.45 -9.24 4.60
N THR A 118 14.44 -9.42 5.46
CA THR A 118 15.53 -10.39 5.28
C THR A 118 15.49 -11.57 6.25
N SER A 119 14.59 -11.52 7.24
CA SER A 119 14.45 -12.57 8.26
C SER A 119 13.00 -12.84 8.62
N PHE A 120 12.75 -14.05 9.14
CA PHE A 120 11.44 -14.44 9.65
C PHE A 120 10.99 -13.51 10.79
N ASP A 121 11.87 -13.16 11.73
CA ASP A 121 11.54 -12.22 12.81
C ASP A 121 11.17 -10.83 12.30
N GLY A 122 11.80 -10.38 11.21
CA GLY A 122 11.42 -9.15 10.51
C GLY A 122 10.00 -9.22 9.98
N LEU A 123 9.64 -10.34 9.35
CA LEU A 123 8.28 -10.60 8.87
C LEU A 123 7.27 -10.70 10.02
N TRP A 124 7.61 -11.44 11.08
CA TRP A 124 6.75 -11.65 12.24
C TRP A 124 6.44 -10.34 12.95
N ARG A 125 7.43 -9.47 13.18
CA ARG A 125 7.20 -8.12 13.74
C ARG A 125 6.26 -7.27 12.88
N ASN A 126 6.35 -7.37 11.56
CA ASN A 126 5.42 -6.66 10.66
C ASN A 126 4.00 -7.21 10.77
N ALA A 127 3.84 -8.54 10.86
CA ALA A 127 2.55 -9.18 11.10
C ALA A 127 1.97 -8.80 12.47
N THR A 128 2.77 -8.78 13.53
CA THR A 128 2.35 -8.34 14.88
C THR A 128 1.88 -6.88 14.86
N LYS A 129 2.64 -5.96 14.26
CA LYS A 129 2.23 -4.56 14.10
C LYS A 129 0.89 -4.42 13.38
N TRP A 130 0.71 -5.18 12.29
CA TRP A 130 -0.57 -5.22 11.58
C TRP A 130 -1.69 -5.74 12.49
N ARG A 131 -1.48 -6.85 13.22
CA ARG A 131 -2.49 -7.42 14.12
C ARG A 131 -2.89 -6.43 15.23
N LEU A 132 -1.92 -5.77 15.86
CA LEU A 132 -2.15 -4.80 16.92
C LEU A 132 -2.93 -3.56 16.46
N SER A 133 -2.84 -3.18 15.18
CA SER A 133 -3.66 -2.11 14.59
C SER A 133 -5.15 -2.44 14.49
N ARG A 134 -5.51 -3.72 14.65
CA ARG A 134 -6.88 -4.24 14.59
C ARG A 134 -7.50 -4.49 15.95
N ILE A 135 -6.73 -4.27 17.01
CA ILE A 135 -7.18 -4.40 18.39
C ILE A 135 -7.41 -2.99 18.95
N LEU A 136 -8.59 -2.80 19.55
CA LEU A 136 -8.97 -1.52 20.16
C LEU A 136 -7.91 -1.08 21.18
N SER A 137 -7.62 0.21 21.25
CA SER A 137 -6.50 0.72 22.07
C SER A 137 -6.65 0.46 23.58
N GLY A 138 -7.87 0.25 24.07
CA GLY A 138 -8.16 -0.07 25.47
C GLY A 138 -8.35 -1.56 25.76
N ASP A 139 -8.16 -2.45 24.78
CA ASP A 139 -8.33 -3.88 24.99
C ASP A 139 -7.13 -4.45 25.77
N ALA A 140 -7.39 -5.04 26.93
CA ALA A 140 -6.36 -5.63 27.78
C ALA A 140 -5.58 -6.75 27.07
N SER A 141 -6.23 -7.48 26.16
CA SER A 141 -5.60 -8.56 25.38
C SER A 141 -4.52 -8.07 24.41
N LYS A 142 -4.47 -6.76 24.13
CA LYS A 142 -3.51 -6.17 23.20
C LYS A 142 -2.05 -6.43 23.61
N ILE A 143 -1.80 -6.53 24.92
CA ILE A 143 -0.49 -6.88 25.46
C ILE A 143 -0.13 -8.31 25.07
N ASP A 144 -1.06 -9.25 25.25
CA ASP A 144 -0.86 -10.68 24.92
C ASP A 144 -0.55 -10.88 23.43
N PHE A 145 -1.17 -10.09 22.56
CA PHE A 145 -0.87 -10.10 21.12
C PHE A 145 0.50 -9.50 20.75
N ALA A 146 1.12 -8.72 21.64
CA ALA A 146 2.42 -8.09 21.41
C ALA A 146 3.59 -8.88 22.02
N THR A 147 3.33 -9.70 23.03
CA THR A 147 4.35 -10.43 23.79
C THR A 147 4.70 -11.76 23.14
N VAL A 148 6.00 -12.09 23.11
CA VAL A 148 6.49 -13.43 22.81
C VAL A 148 6.77 -14.10 24.16
N HIS A 149 6.05 -15.17 24.48
CA HIS A 149 6.42 -16.05 25.59
C HIS A 149 7.50 -17.00 25.08
N VAL A 150 8.72 -16.87 25.61
CA VAL A 150 9.86 -17.76 25.35
C VAL A 150 10.01 -18.71 26.51
#